data_AF-A0A2V8TW91-F1
#
_entry.id   AF-A0A2V8TW91-F1
#
_cell.length_a   1.000
_cell.length_b   1.000
_cell.length_c   1.000
_cell.angle_alpha   90.00
_cell.angle_beta   90.00
_cell.angle_gamma   90.00
#
_symmetry.space_group_name_H-M   'P 1'
#
loop_
_entity.id
_entity.type
_entity.pdbx_description
1 polymer ?
#
loop_
_entity_poly.entity_id
_entity_poly.type
_entity_poly.pdbx_seq_one_letter_code
_entity_poly.pdbx_strand_id
1 'polypeptide(L)'
;VGRSSLFSVPADDFRTGDFSRKLGATISDAKGGAIMVPTTEGGITQLRQGMIFDPYTGNMDGTGRSVFSSNGRLNVIPISRLNPAMIKLLALVPHSNLSGDVNNFYNSGTQRLNRNNLDAKINWNRGLKHQVWVKYSVMDALVHGDFGLGKAGGGCLCDGGVGDGHTLVQTAGIGQTYTVSPSFLIDGTLGWTRFGQNVKSPDLGTNFGRDTLGIPGTNGPDPLESGLPAFSPGSDYSTLGNTEGWNPLARNDQSYTFNTNASWMKGSHEIRFGFDFLHHLMNHWQPELGDGPRGAFSFGNALRH
;
A
#
# COMPACT_ATOMS: atom_id res chain seq x y z
N VAL A 1 -1.59 4.52 -18.51
CA VAL A 1 -0.15 4.84 -18.47
C VAL A 1 0.62 3.54 -18.27
N GLY A 2 1.65 3.28 -19.08
CA GLY A 2 2.48 2.08 -18.92
C GLY A 2 3.39 2.20 -17.70
N ARG A 3 3.48 1.15 -16.90
CA ARG A 3 4.32 1.07 -15.70
C ARG A 3 5.06 -0.26 -15.70
N SER A 4 6.29 -0.24 -15.21
CA SER A 4 7.11 -1.44 -15.07
C SER A 4 7.89 -1.39 -13.78
N SER A 5 8.15 -2.56 -13.22
CA SER A 5 8.91 -2.70 -11.97
C SER A 5 9.80 -3.93 -12.03
N LEU A 6 10.92 -3.84 -11.31
CA LEU A 6 11.77 -4.97 -10.97
C LEU A 6 11.43 -5.42 -9.56
N PHE A 7 11.23 -6.72 -9.41
CA PHE A 7 10.98 -7.38 -8.14
C PHE A 7 12.07 -8.41 -7.88
N SER A 8 12.28 -8.72 -6.60
CA SER A 8 13.13 -9.81 -6.15
C SER A 8 12.24 -10.96 -5.71
N VAL A 9 12.27 -12.06 -6.46
CA VAL A 9 11.54 -13.30 -6.14
C VAL A 9 12.52 -14.43 -5.84
N PRO A 10 12.17 -15.41 -4.99
CA PRO A 10 13.03 -16.56 -4.75
C PRO A 10 13.33 -17.33 -6.05
N ALA A 11 14.61 -17.62 -6.27
CA ALA A 11 15.08 -18.51 -7.33
C ALA A 11 14.60 -19.96 -7.09
N ASP A 12 14.62 -20.78 -8.13
CA ASP A 12 14.01 -22.12 -8.12
C ASP A 12 14.58 -23.04 -7.04
N ASP A 13 15.88 -22.99 -6.80
CA ASP A 13 16.53 -23.77 -5.76
C ASP A 13 16.05 -23.34 -4.35
N PHE A 14 16.00 -22.03 -4.10
CA PHE A 14 15.53 -21.47 -2.83
C PHE A 14 14.07 -21.81 -2.55
N ARG A 15 13.25 -21.93 -3.59
CA ARG A 15 11.84 -22.35 -3.44
C ARG A 15 11.70 -23.77 -2.90
N THR A 16 12.69 -24.62 -3.15
CA THR A 16 12.73 -26.00 -2.67
C THR A 16 13.47 -26.16 -1.34
N GLY A 17 13.97 -25.06 -0.77
CA GLY A 17 14.75 -25.06 0.45
C GLY A 17 16.25 -25.34 0.25
N ASP A 18 16.73 -25.40 -1.00
CA ASP A 18 18.16 -25.56 -1.29
C ASP A 18 18.86 -24.20 -1.32
N PHE A 19 19.57 -23.86 -0.26
CA PHE A 19 20.40 -22.65 -0.16
C PHE A 19 21.90 -22.97 -0.25
N SER A 20 22.28 -24.12 -0.81
CA SER A 20 23.67 -24.58 -0.80
C SER A 20 24.62 -23.61 -1.50
N ARG A 21 24.14 -22.91 -2.54
CA ARG A 21 24.93 -21.90 -3.27
C ARG A 21 25.18 -20.61 -2.48
N LYS A 22 24.52 -20.40 -1.34
CA LYS A 22 24.81 -19.29 -0.41
C LYS A 22 25.99 -19.58 0.51
N LEU A 23 26.53 -20.80 0.52
CA LEU A 23 27.70 -21.16 1.33
C LEU A 23 28.95 -20.46 0.80
N GLY A 24 29.54 -19.60 1.63
CA GLY A 24 30.79 -18.90 1.36
C GLY A 24 32.02 -19.65 1.84
N ALA A 25 33.07 -18.89 2.15
CA ALA A 25 34.34 -19.42 2.65
C ALA A 25 34.20 -20.08 4.03
N THR A 26 35.13 -20.98 4.34
CA THR A 26 35.27 -21.57 5.68
C THR A 26 35.67 -20.51 6.70
N ILE A 27 35.10 -20.61 7.90
CA ILE A 27 35.42 -19.76 9.04
C ILE A 27 36.33 -20.57 9.98
N SER A 28 37.43 -19.96 10.38
CA SER A 28 38.37 -20.51 11.34
C SER A 28 38.34 -19.72 12.65
N ASP A 29 38.86 -20.33 13.72
CA ASP A 29 39.07 -19.64 14.99
C ASP A 29 40.19 -18.58 14.90
N ALA A 30 40.39 -17.83 15.98
CA ALA A 30 41.42 -16.78 16.04
C ALA A 30 42.86 -17.29 15.84
N LYS A 31 43.09 -18.60 15.93
CA LYS A 31 44.39 -19.27 15.73
C LYS A 31 44.47 -19.96 14.35
N GLY A 32 43.45 -19.83 13.52
CA GLY A 32 43.37 -20.48 12.20
C GLY A 32 42.87 -21.92 12.21
N GLY A 33 42.46 -22.45 13.37
CA GLY A 33 41.89 -23.80 13.50
C GLY A 33 40.49 -23.91 12.90
N ALA A 34 40.15 -25.08 12.37
CA ALA A 34 38.83 -25.36 11.82
C ALA A 34 37.79 -25.41 12.94
N ILE A 35 36.74 -24.58 12.83
CA ILE A 35 35.58 -24.65 13.72
C ILE A 35 34.63 -25.70 13.15
N MET A 36 34.36 -26.76 13.89
CA MET A 36 33.49 -27.86 13.46
C MET A 36 32.08 -27.68 14.02
N VAL A 37 31.07 -27.91 13.18
CA VAL A 37 29.65 -27.84 13.54
C VAL A 37 28.94 -29.14 13.14
N PRO A 38 27.97 -29.60 13.95
CA PRO A 38 27.15 -30.75 13.59
C PRO A 38 26.22 -30.42 12.41
N THR A 39 25.79 -31.46 11.71
CA THR A 39 24.77 -31.39 10.64
C THR A 39 23.49 -32.06 11.11
N THR A 40 22.34 -31.69 10.54
CA THR A 40 21.04 -32.31 10.91
C THR A 40 20.96 -33.79 10.54
N GLU A 41 21.84 -34.29 9.67
CA GLU A 41 21.98 -35.73 9.33
C GLU A 41 22.97 -36.48 10.24
N GLY A 42 23.47 -35.86 11.31
CA GLY A 42 24.36 -36.50 12.29
C GLY A 42 25.85 -36.52 11.92
N GLY A 43 26.23 -35.94 10.78
CA GLY A 43 27.63 -35.69 10.41
C GLY A 43 28.21 -34.42 11.03
N ILE A 44 29.47 -34.11 10.72
CA ILE A 44 30.17 -32.90 11.16
C ILE A 44 30.81 -32.22 9.94
N THR A 45 30.76 -30.89 9.87
CA THR A 45 31.40 -30.10 8.80
C THR A 45 32.13 -28.88 9.40
N GLN A 46 33.12 -28.36 8.69
CA GLN A 46 33.70 -27.07 9.04
C GLN A 46 32.69 -25.94 8.82
N LEU A 47 32.63 -25.00 9.76
CA LEU A 47 31.81 -23.80 9.71
C LEU A 47 32.14 -22.97 8.47
N ARG A 48 31.11 -22.45 7.81
CA ARG A 48 31.23 -21.59 6.62
C ARG A 48 30.31 -20.39 6.73
N GLN A 49 30.69 -19.30 6.05
CA GLN A 49 29.81 -18.14 5.88
C GLN A 49 28.50 -18.55 5.20
N GLY A 50 27.38 -18.00 5.65
CA GLY A 50 26.06 -18.26 5.06
C GLY A 50 25.43 -19.59 5.45
N MET A 51 26.01 -20.33 6.41
CA MET A 51 25.36 -21.54 6.95
C MET A 51 24.04 -21.22 7.64
N ILE A 52 23.03 -22.05 7.37
CA ILE A 52 21.69 -21.94 7.96
C ILE A 52 21.55 -23.03 9.02
N PHE A 53 21.37 -22.61 10.27
CA PHE A 53 21.30 -23.50 11.42
C PHE A 53 19.87 -23.81 11.82
N ASP A 54 19.61 -25.07 12.19
CA ASP A 54 18.33 -25.52 12.68
C ASP A 54 18.03 -24.93 14.07
N PRO A 55 16.99 -24.08 14.21
CA PRO A 55 16.67 -23.45 15.48
C PRO A 55 16.19 -24.42 16.56
N TYR A 56 15.82 -25.65 16.20
CA TYR A 56 15.36 -26.69 17.13
C TYR A 56 16.48 -27.60 17.64
N THR A 57 17.74 -27.27 17.33
CA THR A 57 18.92 -28.02 17.78
C THR A 57 19.80 -27.16 18.68
N GLY A 58 20.78 -27.78 19.34
CA GLY A 58 21.74 -27.09 20.19
C GLY A 58 21.14 -26.54 21.49
N ASN A 59 21.83 -25.58 22.09
CA ASN A 59 21.48 -24.96 23.36
C ASN A 59 20.59 -23.73 23.17
N MET A 60 19.91 -23.32 24.24
CA MET A 60 19.04 -22.14 24.24
C MET A 60 19.77 -20.83 23.92
N ASP A 61 21.07 -20.76 24.21
CA ASP A 61 21.92 -19.61 23.89
C ASP A 61 22.39 -19.59 22.42
N GLY A 62 21.95 -20.55 21.61
CA GLY A 62 22.29 -20.67 20.19
C GLY A 62 23.59 -21.43 19.92
N THR A 63 24.32 -21.86 20.94
CA THR A 63 25.53 -22.67 20.77
C THR A 63 25.20 -24.11 20.38
N GLY A 64 26.11 -24.78 19.67
CA GLY A 64 25.97 -26.20 19.31
C GLY A 64 24.84 -26.53 18.34
N ARG A 65 24.27 -25.52 17.64
CA ARG A 65 23.26 -25.76 16.60
C ARG A 65 23.83 -26.58 15.44
N SER A 66 22.99 -27.42 14.87
CA SER A 66 23.30 -28.18 13.67
C SER A 66 22.96 -27.37 12.42
N VAL A 67 23.88 -27.35 11.46
CA VAL A 67 23.58 -26.78 10.13
C VAL A 67 22.60 -27.70 9.40
N PHE A 68 21.63 -27.12 8.69
CA PHE A 68 20.74 -27.91 7.86
C PHE A 68 21.53 -28.69 6.80
N SER A 69 21.24 -29.98 6.70
CA SER A 69 21.71 -30.84 5.64
C SER A 69 20.61 -31.81 5.22
N SER A 70 20.59 -32.15 3.94
CA SER A 70 19.64 -33.11 3.36
C SER A 70 20.28 -33.78 2.16
N ASN A 71 20.23 -35.12 2.11
CA ASN A 71 20.88 -35.95 1.10
C ASN A 71 22.38 -35.64 0.97
N GLY A 72 23.06 -35.39 2.10
CA GLY A 72 24.48 -35.08 2.15
C GLY A 72 24.87 -33.68 1.63
N ARG A 73 23.89 -32.83 1.30
CA ARG A 73 24.13 -31.43 0.88
C ARG A 73 23.88 -30.50 2.05
N LEU A 74 24.84 -29.61 2.30
CA LEU A 74 24.74 -28.56 3.32
C LEU A 74 23.82 -27.43 2.86
N ASN A 75 23.18 -26.73 3.81
CA ASN A 75 22.23 -25.66 3.59
C ASN A 75 20.97 -26.05 2.80
N VAL A 76 20.60 -27.33 2.83
CA VAL A 76 19.34 -27.81 2.25
C VAL A 76 18.35 -28.10 3.37
N ILE A 77 17.29 -27.31 3.43
CA ILE A 77 16.20 -27.48 4.40
C ILE A 77 15.23 -28.53 3.82
N PRO A 78 14.96 -29.65 4.51
CA PRO A 78 13.98 -30.62 4.04
C PRO A 78 12.59 -29.99 3.86
N ILE A 79 11.86 -30.37 2.80
CA ILE A 79 10.52 -29.82 2.50
C ILE A 79 9.56 -29.98 3.68
N SER A 80 9.66 -31.10 4.42
CA SER A 80 8.86 -31.37 5.61
C SER A 80 9.08 -30.37 6.76
N ARG A 81 10.16 -29.59 6.71
CA ARG A 81 10.51 -28.54 7.68
C ARG A 81 10.10 -27.15 7.20
N LEU A 82 9.65 -27.00 5.96
CA LEU A 82 9.14 -25.73 5.44
C LEU A 82 7.72 -25.49 5.93
N ASN A 83 7.40 -24.22 6.23
CA ASN A 83 6.09 -23.84 6.72
C ASN A 83 5.03 -24.04 5.62
N PRO A 84 3.97 -24.84 5.85
CA PRO A 84 2.99 -25.17 4.81
C PRO A 84 2.18 -23.97 4.32
N ALA A 85 1.92 -22.97 5.18
CA ALA A 85 1.26 -21.74 4.77
C ALA A 85 2.16 -20.95 3.81
N MET A 86 3.45 -20.82 4.11
CA MET A 86 4.38 -20.12 3.23
C MET A 86 4.58 -20.83 1.90
N ILE A 87 4.51 -22.17 1.85
CA ILE A 87 4.55 -22.91 0.57
C ILE A 87 3.33 -22.60 -0.30
N LYS A 88 2.12 -22.47 0.29
CA LYS A 88 0.93 -22.05 -0.46
C LYS A 88 1.09 -20.65 -1.05
N LEU A 89 1.65 -19.72 -0.28
CA LEU A 89 1.92 -18.35 -0.76
C LEU A 89 2.99 -18.36 -1.86
N LEU A 90 4.08 -19.11 -1.66
CA LEU A 90 5.18 -19.21 -2.61
C LEU A 90 4.75 -19.80 -3.95
N ALA A 91 3.78 -20.72 -3.96
CA ALA A 91 3.20 -21.26 -5.18
C ALA A 91 2.49 -20.21 -6.05
N LEU A 92 2.11 -19.06 -5.49
CA LEU A 92 1.55 -17.93 -6.24
C LEU A 92 2.62 -17.00 -6.80
N VAL A 93 3.85 -17.03 -6.24
CA VAL A 93 4.92 -16.11 -6.61
C VAL A 93 5.45 -16.51 -7.99
N PRO A 94 5.50 -15.59 -8.97
CA PRO A 94 6.01 -15.90 -10.30
C PRO A 94 7.49 -16.28 -10.23
N HIS A 95 7.94 -17.17 -11.12
CA HIS A 95 9.35 -17.49 -11.26
C HIS A 95 10.14 -16.30 -11.82
N SER A 96 11.42 -16.20 -11.48
CA SER A 96 12.32 -15.19 -12.03
C SER A 96 12.39 -15.28 -13.55
N ASN A 97 12.42 -14.14 -14.23
CA ASN A 97 12.59 -14.06 -15.68
C ASN A 97 13.87 -13.30 -16.07
N LEU A 98 14.66 -12.87 -15.09
CA LEU A 98 15.99 -12.29 -15.25
C LEU A 98 17.00 -13.08 -14.43
N SER A 99 18.28 -12.91 -14.74
CA SER A 99 19.39 -13.52 -14.00
C SER A 99 19.59 -12.89 -12.62
N GLY A 100 20.02 -13.70 -11.65
CA GLY A 100 20.38 -13.25 -10.31
C GLY A 100 19.34 -13.58 -9.24
N ASP A 101 19.63 -13.18 -8.00
CA ASP A 101 18.80 -13.51 -6.83
C ASP A 101 17.92 -12.35 -6.38
N VAL A 102 18.27 -11.15 -6.80
CA VAL A 102 17.63 -9.89 -6.45
C VAL A 102 17.35 -9.14 -7.75
N ASN A 103 16.25 -8.39 -7.79
CA ASN A 103 15.78 -7.70 -8.99
C ASN A 103 15.70 -8.63 -10.21
N ASN A 104 15.28 -9.88 -9.98
CA ASN A 104 15.32 -10.98 -10.93
C ASN A 104 13.96 -11.29 -11.57
N PHE A 105 12.93 -10.48 -11.28
CA PHE A 105 11.63 -10.56 -11.93
C PHE A 105 11.19 -9.19 -12.45
N TYR A 106 11.13 -9.06 -13.77
CA TYR A 106 10.59 -7.92 -14.46
C TYR A 106 9.12 -8.13 -14.79
N ASN A 107 8.27 -7.16 -14.44
CA ASN A 107 6.89 -7.15 -14.89
C ASN A 107 6.48 -5.74 -15.33
N SER A 108 5.49 -5.66 -16.21
CA SER A 108 4.92 -4.41 -16.68
C SER A 108 3.40 -4.52 -16.80
N GLY A 109 2.73 -3.40 -16.55
CA GLY A 109 1.28 -3.28 -16.56
C GLY A 109 0.87 -1.93 -17.12
N THR A 110 -0.43 -1.80 -17.38
CA THR A 110 -1.01 -0.52 -17.79
C THR A 110 -2.01 -0.08 -16.75
N GLN A 111 -1.71 1.01 -16.06
CA GLN A 111 -2.70 1.68 -15.24
C GLN A 111 -3.79 2.24 -16.14
N ARG A 112 -5.03 1.80 -15.92
CA ARG A 112 -6.20 2.28 -16.65
C ARG A 112 -6.81 3.44 -15.87
N LEU A 113 -7.08 4.54 -16.57
CA LEU A 113 -7.70 5.73 -16.01
C LEU A 113 -8.75 6.20 -17.01
N ASN A 114 -10.00 6.19 -16.58
CA ASN A 114 -11.09 6.86 -17.28
C ASN A 114 -11.54 8.03 -16.41
N ARG A 115 -11.65 9.23 -16.99
CA ARG A 115 -12.06 10.43 -16.27
C ARG A 115 -12.97 11.27 -17.15
N ASN A 116 -14.17 11.51 -16.66
CA ASN A 116 -15.15 12.40 -17.26
C ASN A 116 -15.28 13.64 -16.39
N ASN A 117 -15.31 14.81 -17.02
CA ASN A 117 -15.55 16.08 -16.33
C ASN A 117 -16.70 16.82 -17.01
N LEU A 118 -17.56 17.45 -16.22
CA LEU A 118 -18.58 18.36 -16.69
C LEU A 118 -18.54 19.62 -15.85
N ASP A 119 -18.55 20.76 -16.53
CA ASP A 119 -18.54 22.09 -15.93
C ASP A 119 -19.65 22.93 -16.53
N ALA A 120 -20.49 23.52 -15.69
CA ALA A 120 -21.55 24.44 -16.07
C ALA A 120 -21.49 25.69 -15.20
N LYS A 121 -21.61 26.86 -15.84
CA LYS A 121 -21.76 28.13 -15.14
C LYS A 121 -22.77 29.01 -15.86
N ILE A 122 -23.71 29.57 -15.10
CA ILE A 122 -24.69 30.53 -15.57
C ILE A 122 -24.43 31.83 -14.85
N ASN A 123 -24.39 32.93 -15.60
CA ASN A 123 -24.36 34.28 -15.05
C ASN A 123 -25.68 34.97 -15.43
N TRP A 124 -26.32 35.60 -14.45
CA TRP A 124 -27.56 36.30 -14.63
C TRP A 124 -27.47 37.71 -14.04
N ASN A 125 -27.62 38.70 -14.91
CA ASN A 125 -27.83 40.08 -14.50
C ASN A 125 -29.32 40.27 -14.25
N ARG A 126 -29.77 40.14 -13.01
CA ARG A 126 -31.18 40.35 -12.63
C ARG A 126 -31.61 41.80 -12.88
N GLY A 127 -30.66 42.74 -12.86
CA GLY A 127 -30.83 44.12 -13.27
C GLY A 127 -29.50 44.86 -13.22
N LEU A 128 -29.51 46.19 -13.39
CA LEU A 128 -28.29 47.01 -13.41
C LEU A 128 -27.50 47.01 -12.09
N LYS A 129 -28.13 46.61 -10.98
CA LYS A 129 -27.56 46.63 -9.63
C LYS A 129 -27.27 45.25 -9.05
N HIS A 130 -27.66 44.18 -9.73
CA HIS A 130 -27.60 42.84 -9.16
C HIS A 130 -27.18 41.81 -10.21
N GLN A 131 -26.03 41.20 -9.96
CA GLN A 131 -25.51 40.06 -10.70
C GLN A 131 -25.49 38.84 -9.80
N VAL A 132 -25.97 37.72 -10.32
CA VAL A 132 -25.90 36.41 -9.68
C VAL A 132 -25.19 35.45 -10.62
N TRP A 133 -24.38 34.55 -10.09
CA TRP A 133 -23.85 33.42 -10.84
C TRP A 133 -24.06 32.12 -10.07
N VAL A 134 -24.26 31.05 -10.83
CA VAL A 134 -24.35 29.68 -10.31
C VAL A 134 -23.36 28.84 -11.11
N LYS A 135 -22.55 28.05 -10.42
CA LYS A 135 -21.60 27.11 -11.00
C LYS A 135 -21.84 25.73 -10.43
N TYR A 136 -21.72 24.72 -11.28
CA TYR A 136 -21.62 23.33 -10.88
C TYR A 136 -20.55 22.63 -11.74
N SER A 137 -19.66 21.90 -11.09
CA SER A 137 -18.65 21.08 -11.73
C SER A 137 -18.66 19.69 -11.11
N VAL A 138 -18.51 18.67 -11.94
CA VAL A 138 -18.40 17.28 -11.50
C VAL A 138 -17.29 16.56 -12.27
N MET A 139 -16.53 15.75 -11.54
CA MET A 139 -15.55 14.82 -12.07
C MET A 139 -15.94 13.42 -11.62
N ASP A 140 -16.04 12.49 -12.56
CA ASP A 140 -16.18 11.06 -12.30
C ASP A 140 -14.97 10.34 -12.91
N ALA A 141 -14.24 9.59 -12.08
CA ALA A 141 -13.05 8.89 -12.47
C ALA A 141 -13.04 7.44 -11.98
N LEU A 142 -12.59 6.54 -12.85
CA LEU A 142 -12.27 5.16 -12.53
C LEU A 142 -10.78 4.92 -12.81
N VAL A 143 -10.05 4.54 -11.76
CA VAL A 143 -8.65 4.11 -11.83
C VAL A 143 -8.58 2.62 -11.56
N HIS A 144 -7.77 1.90 -12.32
CA HIS A 144 -7.49 0.48 -12.08
C HIS A 144 -5.99 0.23 -12.03
N GLY A 145 -5.56 -0.50 -11.01
CA GLY A 145 -4.19 -0.95 -10.82
C GLY A 145 -4.09 -2.45 -10.56
N ASP A 146 -3.03 -3.08 -11.09
CA ASP A 146 -2.76 -4.50 -10.90
C ASP A 146 -1.56 -4.72 -9.96
N PHE A 147 -1.60 -5.84 -9.24
CA PHE A 147 -0.48 -6.34 -8.46
C PHE A 147 0.73 -6.70 -9.35
N GLY A 148 1.91 -6.28 -8.93
CA GLY A 148 3.15 -6.54 -9.66
C GLY A 148 3.61 -7.99 -9.66
N LEU A 149 3.26 -8.78 -8.65
CA LEU A 149 3.53 -10.22 -8.57
C LEU A 149 2.27 -11.06 -8.87
N GLY A 150 1.26 -10.46 -9.50
CA GLY A 150 0.01 -11.14 -9.84
C GLY A 150 -0.72 -11.65 -8.61
N LYS A 151 -1.04 -12.95 -8.59
CA LYS A 151 -1.79 -13.57 -7.47
C LYS A 151 -1.05 -13.55 -6.14
N ALA A 152 0.28 -13.42 -6.15
CA ALA A 152 1.06 -13.26 -4.94
C ALA A 152 1.00 -11.84 -4.34
N GLY A 153 0.30 -10.90 -4.98
CA GLY A 153 0.23 -9.51 -4.53
C GLY A 153 1.45 -8.69 -4.95
N GLY A 154 2.04 -7.96 -4.01
CA GLY A 154 3.18 -7.07 -4.20
C GLY A 154 2.78 -5.63 -4.53
N GLY A 155 3.78 -4.78 -4.75
CA GLY A 155 3.54 -3.39 -5.10
C GLY A 155 2.76 -3.23 -6.41
N CYS A 156 1.98 -2.15 -6.52
CA CYS A 156 1.20 -1.90 -7.73
C CYS A 156 2.08 -1.61 -8.95
N LEU A 157 1.68 -2.10 -10.12
CA LEU A 157 2.17 -1.61 -11.42
C LEU A 157 1.39 -0.36 -11.85
N CYS A 158 1.22 0.59 -10.94
CA CYS A 158 0.38 1.79 -11.10
C CYS A 158 0.73 2.86 -10.06
N ASP A 159 0.17 4.08 -10.23
CA ASP A 159 0.33 5.17 -9.25
C ASP A 159 -0.90 5.37 -8.33
N GLY A 160 -2.04 4.76 -8.68
CA GLY A 160 -3.35 5.01 -8.03
C GLY A 160 -3.78 3.95 -7.02
N GLY A 161 -2.92 2.97 -6.78
CA GLY A 161 -3.18 1.80 -5.95
C GLY A 161 -3.89 0.63 -6.66
N VAL A 162 -3.88 -0.53 -6.03
CA VAL A 162 -4.37 -1.79 -6.61
C VAL A 162 -5.89 -1.89 -6.57
N GLY A 163 -6.45 -2.50 -7.60
CA GLY A 163 -7.88 -2.68 -7.79
C GLY A 163 -8.57 -1.44 -8.35
N ASP A 164 -9.88 -1.36 -8.13
CA ASP A 164 -10.73 -0.33 -8.73
C ASP A 164 -10.96 0.83 -7.75
N GLY A 165 -10.52 2.02 -8.16
CA GLY A 165 -10.76 3.29 -7.46
C GLY A 165 -11.76 4.15 -8.21
N HIS A 166 -12.99 4.22 -7.69
CA HIS A 166 -14.03 5.13 -8.17
C HIS A 166 -13.96 6.44 -7.40
N THR A 167 -13.86 7.57 -8.10
CA THR A 167 -13.79 8.90 -7.50
C THR A 167 -14.82 9.82 -8.14
N LEU A 168 -15.70 10.39 -7.32
CA LEU A 168 -16.68 11.40 -7.69
C LEU A 168 -16.38 12.70 -6.94
N VAL A 169 -15.93 13.72 -7.64
CA VAL A 169 -15.72 15.06 -7.07
C VAL A 169 -16.78 15.98 -7.59
N GLN A 170 -17.52 16.64 -6.71
CA GLN A 170 -18.53 17.63 -7.06
C GLN A 170 -18.18 18.96 -6.41
N THR A 171 -18.36 20.04 -7.15
CA THR A 171 -18.27 21.40 -6.60
C THR A 171 -19.46 22.19 -7.10
N ALA A 172 -20.16 22.87 -6.20
CA ALA A 172 -21.21 23.81 -6.54
C ALA A 172 -20.91 25.16 -5.90
N GLY A 173 -21.32 26.23 -6.54
CA GLY A 173 -21.20 27.56 -5.99
C GLY A 173 -22.30 28.47 -6.48
N ILE A 174 -22.74 29.35 -5.60
CA ILE A 174 -23.61 30.48 -5.92
C ILE A 174 -22.90 31.71 -5.42
N GLY A 175 -22.81 32.73 -6.26
CA GLY A 175 -22.32 34.03 -5.81
C GLY A 175 -23.18 35.16 -6.35
N GLN A 176 -23.11 36.27 -5.65
CA GLN A 176 -23.84 37.48 -6.01
C GLN A 176 -23.00 38.73 -5.77
N THR A 177 -23.34 39.77 -6.51
CA THR A 177 -22.89 41.13 -6.29
C THR A 177 -24.10 42.04 -6.39
N TYR A 178 -24.39 42.75 -5.30
CA TYR A 178 -25.54 43.63 -5.18
C TYR A 178 -25.14 45.04 -4.76
N THR A 179 -25.35 45.99 -5.67
CA THR A 179 -25.22 47.43 -5.41
C THR A 179 -26.49 47.92 -4.74
N VAL A 180 -26.54 47.87 -3.41
CA VAL A 180 -27.68 48.31 -2.60
C VAL A 180 -27.96 49.80 -2.82
N SER A 181 -26.91 50.62 -2.89
CA SER A 181 -26.95 52.05 -3.25
C SER A 181 -25.69 52.44 -4.03
N PRO A 182 -25.60 53.64 -4.65
CA PRO A 182 -24.37 54.11 -5.31
C PRO A 182 -23.13 54.11 -4.40
N SER A 183 -23.33 54.03 -3.07
CA SER A 183 -22.27 54.06 -2.09
C SER A 183 -22.18 52.78 -1.25
N PHE A 184 -23.03 51.78 -1.46
CA PHE A 184 -23.04 50.53 -0.69
C PHE A 184 -23.14 49.30 -1.58
N LEU A 185 -22.11 48.46 -1.53
CA LEU A 185 -21.96 47.22 -2.29
C LEU A 185 -21.89 46.03 -1.33
N ILE A 186 -22.59 44.95 -1.65
CA ILE A 186 -22.47 43.66 -0.97
C ILE A 186 -22.09 42.61 -2.00
N ASP A 187 -21.09 41.80 -1.68
CA ASP A 187 -20.76 40.58 -2.39
C ASP A 187 -20.88 39.38 -1.44
N GLY A 188 -21.17 38.22 -2.03
CA GLY A 188 -21.16 36.98 -1.27
C GLY A 188 -21.09 35.76 -2.15
N THR A 189 -20.49 34.71 -1.62
CA THR A 189 -20.33 33.41 -2.27
C THR A 189 -20.62 32.30 -1.27
N LEU A 190 -21.50 31.38 -1.65
CA LEU A 190 -21.73 30.10 -1.00
C LEU A 190 -21.12 29.01 -1.88
N GLY A 191 -20.25 28.18 -1.29
CA GLY A 191 -19.60 27.06 -1.93
C GLY A 191 -19.94 25.74 -1.25
N TRP A 192 -20.01 24.69 -2.03
CA TRP A 192 -20.09 23.30 -1.59
C TRP A 192 -19.12 22.47 -2.40
N THR A 193 -18.36 21.63 -1.71
CA THR A 193 -17.54 20.59 -2.34
C THR A 193 -17.87 19.25 -1.71
N ARG A 194 -17.88 18.21 -2.53
CA ARG A 194 -18.01 16.82 -2.13
C ARG A 194 -16.92 16.00 -2.78
N PHE A 195 -16.26 15.20 -1.98
CA PHE A 195 -15.25 14.24 -2.39
C PHE A 195 -15.73 12.84 -2.01
N GLY A 196 -16.32 12.15 -2.99
CA GLY A 196 -16.68 10.74 -2.90
C GLY A 196 -15.57 9.87 -3.48
N GLN A 197 -15.08 8.89 -2.74
CA GLN A 197 -14.10 7.94 -3.26
C GLN A 197 -14.34 6.55 -2.68
N ASN A 198 -14.25 5.51 -3.51
CA ASN A 198 -14.31 4.12 -3.07
C ASN A 198 -13.23 3.34 -3.79
N VAL A 199 -12.29 2.75 -3.04
CA VAL A 199 -11.23 1.91 -3.60
C VAL A 199 -11.40 0.49 -3.08
N LYS A 200 -11.51 -0.45 -4.01
CA LYS A 200 -11.63 -1.87 -3.72
C LYS A 200 -10.41 -2.59 -4.28
N SER A 201 -9.61 -3.14 -3.39
CA SER A 201 -8.52 -4.03 -3.76
C SER A 201 -9.02 -5.31 -4.46
N PRO A 202 -8.20 -5.93 -5.35
CA PRO A 202 -8.61 -7.12 -6.11
C PRO A 202 -8.89 -8.35 -5.25
N ASP A 203 -8.32 -8.39 -4.04
CA ASP A 203 -8.40 -9.48 -3.06
C ASP A 203 -9.52 -9.29 -2.03
N LEU A 204 -10.27 -8.18 -2.09
CA LEU A 204 -11.37 -7.90 -1.17
C LEU A 204 -12.47 -8.97 -1.27
N GLY A 205 -13.03 -9.34 -0.12
CA GLY A 205 -14.01 -10.40 0.08
C GLY A 205 -13.40 -11.79 0.29
N THR A 206 -12.08 -11.94 0.15
CA THR A 206 -11.39 -13.24 0.33
C THR A 206 -10.50 -13.20 1.56
N ASN A 207 -10.80 -14.00 2.58
CA ASN A 207 -9.98 -14.08 3.80
C ASN A 207 -8.77 -14.99 3.59
N PHE A 208 -7.85 -14.62 2.71
CA PHE A 208 -6.78 -15.51 2.29
C PHE A 208 -5.83 -15.91 3.43
N GLY A 209 -5.49 -14.97 4.32
CA GLY A 209 -4.65 -15.27 5.50
C GLY A 209 -5.29 -16.29 6.43
N ARG A 210 -6.59 -16.14 6.69
CA ARG A 210 -7.32 -17.02 7.62
C ARG A 210 -7.71 -18.34 6.97
N ASP A 211 -8.37 -18.29 5.83
CA ASP A 211 -9.06 -19.45 5.23
C ASP A 211 -8.11 -20.27 4.34
N THR A 212 -7.14 -19.63 3.68
CA THR A 212 -6.17 -20.33 2.80
C THR A 212 -4.87 -20.65 3.53
N LEU A 213 -4.29 -19.67 4.23
CA LEU A 213 -3.02 -19.84 4.94
C LEU A 213 -3.20 -20.45 6.34
N GLY A 214 -4.40 -20.35 6.93
CA GLY A 214 -4.68 -20.90 8.25
C GLY A 214 -4.01 -20.14 9.40
N ILE A 215 -3.63 -18.86 9.19
CA ILE A 215 -2.90 -18.07 10.17
C ILE A 215 -3.90 -17.33 11.07
N PRO A 216 -4.01 -17.68 12.37
CA PRO A 216 -4.92 -17.02 13.28
C PRO A 216 -4.62 -15.53 13.42
N GLY A 217 -5.65 -14.70 13.58
CA GLY A 217 -5.51 -13.25 13.76
C GLY A 217 -5.34 -12.46 12.45
N THR A 218 -5.23 -13.13 11.31
CA THR A 218 -5.36 -12.48 9.99
C THR A 218 -6.83 -12.41 9.58
N ASN A 219 -7.19 -11.39 8.78
CA ASN A 219 -8.55 -11.17 8.25
C ASN A 219 -9.65 -11.21 9.32
N GLY A 220 -10.02 -10.04 9.83
CA GLY A 220 -11.07 -9.92 10.85
C GLY A 220 -12.50 -10.15 10.32
N PRO A 221 -13.51 -10.02 11.19
CA PRO A 221 -14.90 -10.36 10.86
C PRO A 221 -15.56 -9.38 9.87
N ASP A 222 -15.03 -8.17 9.71
CA ASP A 222 -15.56 -7.20 8.76
C ASP A 222 -15.08 -7.53 7.33
N PRO A 223 -15.95 -7.57 6.31
CA PRO A 223 -15.51 -7.71 4.92
C PRO A 223 -14.43 -6.71 4.48
N LEU A 224 -14.34 -5.53 5.09
CA LEU A 224 -13.29 -4.54 4.82
C LEU A 224 -11.90 -4.94 5.36
N GLU A 225 -11.83 -5.96 6.22
CA GLU A 225 -10.60 -6.56 6.77
C GLU A 225 -10.12 -7.78 5.96
N SER A 226 -10.86 -8.15 4.92
CA SER A 226 -10.53 -9.26 4.04
C SER A 226 -9.43 -8.91 3.03
N GLY A 227 -8.79 -9.94 2.49
CA GLY A 227 -7.74 -9.86 1.48
C GLY A 227 -6.48 -10.62 1.89
N LEU A 228 -5.42 -10.40 1.14
CA LEU A 228 -4.13 -11.07 1.27
C LEU A 228 -3.23 -10.25 2.21
N PRO A 229 -2.87 -10.77 3.40
CA PRO A 229 -1.94 -10.09 4.30
C PRO A 229 -0.61 -9.79 3.62
N ALA A 230 0.02 -8.68 3.96
CA ALA A 230 1.35 -8.36 3.44
C ALA A 230 2.41 -9.22 4.15
N PHE A 231 3.36 -9.77 3.41
CA PHE A 231 4.52 -10.48 3.95
C PHE A 231 5.78 -9.80 3.47
N SER A 232 6.53 -9.20 4.40
CA SER A 232 7.79 -8.51 4.15
C SER A 232 8.95 -9.42 4.57
N PRO A 233 9.50 -10.25 3.65
CA PRO A 233 10.53 -11.24 3.95
C PRO A 233 11.91 -10.66 4.31
N GLY A 234 12.10 -9.34 4.17
CA GLY A 234 13.36 -8.64 4.45
C GLY A 234 13.69 -7.61 3.36
N SER A 235 14.93 -7.10 3.36
CA SER A 235 15.38 -6.08 2.41
C SER A 235 15.62 -6.61 0.99
N ASP A 236 15.92 -7.90 0.86
CA ASP A 236 16.46 -8.46 -0.39
C ASP A 236 15.36 -8.98 -1.32
N TYR A 237 14.19 -9.32 -0.76
CA TYR A 237 13.05 -9.88 -1.48
C TYR A 237 11.86 -8.93 -1.46
N SER A 238 11.09 -8.92 -2.54
CA SER A 238 9.90 -8.08 -2.62
C SER A 238 8.82 -8.54 -1.64
N THR A 239 8.15 -7.57 -1.03
CA THR A 239 6.97 -7.81 -0.20
C THR A 239 5.90 -8.52 -1.02
N LEU A 240 5.36 -9.60 -0.45
CA LEU A 240 4.22 -10.33 -1.00
C LEU A 240 2.93 -9.83 -0.36
N GLY A 241 1.81 -10.19 -0.95
CA GLY A 241 0.48 -9.83 -0.49
C GLY A 241 0.09 -8.41 -0.82
N ASN A 242 -1.05 -7.96 -0.30
CA ASN A 242 -1.49 -6.60 -0.57
C ASN A 242 -0.75 -5.61 0.34
N THR A 243 0.20 -4.88 -0.24
CA THR A 243 1.08 -3.95 0.50
C THR A 243 0.42 -2.62 0.84
N GLU A 244 -0.79 -2.37 0.36
CA GLU A 244 -1.51 -1.13 0.63
C GLU A 244 -2.26 -1.24 1.96
N GLY A 245 -1.68 -0.62 2.99
CA GLY A 245 -2.30 -0.53 4.31
C GLY A 245 -3.58 0.31 4.31
N TRP A 246 -3.72 1.23 3.35
CA TRP A 246 -4.86 2.15 3.24
C TRP A 246 -6.04 1.61 2.44
N ASN A 247 -5.91 0.46 1.78
CA ASN A 247 -6.90 -0.12 0.89
C ASN A 247 -7.59 -1.33 1.57
N PRO A 248 -8.93 -1.50 1.54
CA PRO A 248 -9.93 -0.64 0.92
C PRO A 248 -10.09 0.72 1.60
N LEU A 249 -10.74 1.66 0.91
CA LEU A 249 -11.20 2.91 1.51
C LEU A 249 -12.55 3.33 0.94
N ALA A 250 -13.32 4.06 1.75
CA ALA A 250 -14.58 4.67 1.37
C ALA A 250 -14.66 6.08 1.99
N ARG A 251 -14.68 7.11 1.15
CA ARG A 251 -14.76 8.53 1.54
C ARG A 251 -16.03 9.16 0.99
N ASN A 252 -16.66 10.00 1.80
CA ASN A 252 -17.77 10.85 1.39
C ASN A 252 -17.67 12.22 2.09
N ASP A 253 -16.51 12.85 1.92
CA ASP A 253 -16.17 14.08 2.61
C ASP A 253 -16.86 15.27 1.94
N GLN A 254 -17.28 16.23 2.75
CA GLN A 254 -17.97 17.43 2.27
C GLN A 254 -17.42 18.67 2.94
N SER A 255 -17.39 19.78 2.21
CA SER A 255 -17.06 21.09 2.76
C SER A 255 -18.06 22.13 2.29
N TYR A 256 -18.45 23.00 3.20
CA TYR A 256 -19.31 24.14 2.96
C TYR A 256 -18.53 25.41 3.26
N THR A 257 -18.56 26.36 2.33
CA THR A 257 -17.91 27.66 2.49
C THR A 257 -18.94 28.76 2.28
N PHE A 258 -18.92 29.79 3.11
CA PHE A 258 -19.74 30.98 2.91
C PHE A 258 -18.94 32.21 3.25
N ASN A 259 -18.74 33.07 2.26
CA ASN A 259 -18.03 34.34 2.42
C ASN A 259 -18.93 35.48 1.97
N THR A 260 -18.95 36.57 2.72
CA THR A 260 -19.64 37.81 2.32
C THR A 260 -18.82 39.02 2.72
N ASN A 261 -18.76 40.01 1.83
CA ASN A 261 -18.11 41.28 2.09
C ASN A 261 -19.07 42.41 1.74
N ALA A 262 -18.89 43.53 2.43
CA ALA A 262 -19.63 44.75 2.17
C ALA A 262 -18.66 45.93 2.19
N SER A 263 -18.81 46.83 1.22
CA SER A 263 -18.11 48.11 1.17
C SER A 263 -19.11 49.25 1.17
N TRP A 264 -18.92 50.18 2.11
CA TRP A 264 -19.77 51.35 2.31
C TRP A 264 -18.96 52.63 2.26
N MET A 265 -19.25 53.47 1.27
CA MET A 265 -18.83 54.86 1.21
C MET A 265 -19.84 55.74 1.94
N LYS A 266 -19.38 56.40 3.01
CA LYS A 266 -20.16 57.35 3.80
C LYS A 266 -19.43 58.69 3.89
N GLY A 267 -19.80 59.63 3.02
CA GLY A 267 -19.07 60.89 2.85
C GLY A 267 -17.64 60.61 2.37
N SER A 268 -16.65 61.10 3.12
CA SER A 268 -15.22 60.91 2.82
C SER A 268 -14.61 59.64 3.42
N HIS A 269 -15.43 58.75 4.01
CA HIS A 269 -14.95 57.52 4.66
C HIS A 269 -15.39 56.26 3.92
N GLU A 270 -14.46 55.32 3.75
CA GLU A 270 -14.73 53.96 3.29
C GLU A 270 -14.74 53.01 4.48
N ILE A 271 -15.77 52.16 4.58
CA ILE A 271 -15.90 51.13 5.60
C ILE A 271 -16.05 49.79 4.89
N ARG A 272 -15.22 48.81 5.25
CA ARG A 272 -15.30 47.43 4.76
C ARG A 272 -15.47 46.46 5.91
N PHE A 273 -16.38 45.51 5.76
CA PHE A 273 -16.62 44.46 6.73
C PHE A 273 -17.12 43.20 6.01
N GLY A 274 -17.01 42.06 6.67
CA GLY A 274 -17.39 40.79 6.07
C GLY A 274 -17.46 39.66 7.09
N PHE A 275 -17.86 38.50 6.61
CA PHE A 275 -17.97 37.27 7.38
C PHE A 275 -17.51 36.09 6.53
N ASP A 276 -16.77 35.18 7.16
CA ASP A 276 -16.30 33.94 6.55
C ASP A 276 -16.69 32.75 7.42
N PHE A 277 -17.21 31.71 6.77
CA PHE A 277 -17.64 30.46 7.41
C PHE A 277 -17.13 29.28 6.60
N LEU A 278 -16.55 28.34 7.32
CA LEU A 278 -15.99 27.10 6.80
C LEU A 278 -16.46 25.95 7.68
N HIS A 279 -17.06 24.93 7.07
CA HIS A 279 -17.45 23.71 7.77
C HIS A 279 -17.07 22.47 6.99
N HIS A 280 -16.29 21.59 7.62
CA HIS A 280 -15.82 20.34 7.05
C HIS A 280 -16.52 19.16 7.71
N LEU A 281 -16.98 18.22 6.89
CA LEU A 281 -17.50 16.93 7.30
C LEU A 281 -16.57 15.85 6.74
N MET A 282 -15.78 15.24 7.62
CA MET A 282 -14.91 14.12 7.29
C MET A 282 -15.67 12.81 7.56
N ASN A 283 -16.34 12.31 6.51
CA ASN A 283 -17.15 11.10 6.56
C ASN A 283 -16.46 10.03 5.73
N HIS A 284 -15.35 9.54 6.26
CA HIS A 284 -14.58 8.49 5.62
C HIS A 284 -14.31 7.31 6.53
N TRP A 285 -14.13 6.16 5.90
CA TRP A 285 -13.48 5.01 6.46
C TRP A 285 -12.24 4.74 5.62
N GLN A 286 -11.09 4.81 6.27
CA GLN A 286 -9.82 4.45 5.69
C GLN A 286 -8.92 3.97 6.83
N PRO A 287 -8.25 2.82 6.68
CA PRO A 287 -7.18 2.46 7.59
C PRO A 287 -5.98 3.38 7.31
N GLU A 288 -5.73 4.37 8.16
CA GLU A 288 -4.69 5.38 7.90
C GLU A 288 -3.32 5.03 8.50
N LEU A 289 -3.28 4.08 9.44
CA LEU A 289 -2.08 3.75 10.22
C LEU A 289 -1.92 2.24 10.39
N GLY A 290 -0.66 1.79 10.45
CA GLY A 290 -0.29 0.40 10.72
C GLY A 290 -0.28 -0.50 9.49
N ASP A 291 -0.40 -1.80 9.74
CA ASP A 291 -0.22 -2.88 8.75
C ASP A 291 -1.48 -3.14 7.87
N GLY A 292 -2.41 -2.18 7.87
CA GLY A 292 -3.69 -2.28 7.18
C GLY A 292 -4.70 -3.23 7.85
N PRO A 293 -5.92 -3.31 7.31
CA PRO A 293 -7.04 -3.98 7.96
C PRO A 293 -6.94 -5.52 7.86
N ARG A 294 -6.02 -6.03 7.03
CA ARG A 294 -5.79 -7.46 6.75
C ARG A 294 -4.70 -8.09 7.61
N GLY A 295 -3.88 -7.26 8.25
CA GLY A 295 -2.64 -7.64 8.91
C GLY A 295 -1.43 -7.73 7.97
N ALA A 296 -0.24 -7.66 8.55
CA ALA A 296 1.03 -7.89 7.87
C ALA A 296 2.02 -8.65 8.74
N PHE A 297 3.03 -9.22 8.09
CA PHE A 297 4.12 -9.94 8.71
C PHE A 297 5.45 -9.34 8.25
N SER A 298 6.25 -8.90 9.21
CA SER A 298 7.63 -8.46 8.96
C SER A 298 8.59 -9.42 9.62
N PHE A 299 9.57 -9.89 8.87
CA PHE A 299 10.61 -10.77 9.37
C PHE A 299 11.89 -9.93 9.55
N GLY A 300 12.22 -9.61 10.80
CA GLY A 300 13.41 -8.83 11.11
C GLY A 300 14.69 -9.65 10.90
N ASN A 301 15.79 -8.97 10.54
CA ASN A 301 17.13 -9.57 10.57
C ASN A 301 17.55 -9.75 12.02
N ALA A 302 17.64 -10.98 12.50
CA ALA A 302 18.08 -11.32 13.86
C ALA A 302 19.61 -11.21 14.07
N LEU A 303 20.34 -10.49 13.22
CA LEU A 303 21.78 -10.26 13.37
C LEU A 303 22.07 -8.76 13.32
N ARG A 304 22.00 -8.11 14.49
CA ARG A 304 22.81 -6.93 14.77
C ARG A 304 24.13 -7.45 15.36
N HIS A 305 25.20 -7.37 14.57
CA HIS A 305 26.56 -7.35 15.13
C HIS A 305 26.89 -5.93 15.56
#